data_AF-A0A2R6JDW8-F1
#
_entry.id   AF-A0A2R6JDW8-F1
#
_cell.length_a   1.000
_cell.length_b   1.000
_cell.length_c   1.000
_cell.angle_alpha   90.00
_cell.angle_beta   90.00
_cell.angle_gamma   90.00
#
_symmetry.space_group_name_H-M   'P 1'
#
loop_
_entity.id
_entity.type
_entity.pdbx_description
1 polymer ?
#
loop_
_entity_poly.entity_id
_entity_poly.type
_entity_poly.pdbx_seq_one_letter_code
_entity_poly.pdbx_strand_id
1 'polypeptide(L)'
;MNEFAIETLAEPSFSDPVLIEGLPGVGHVGKLAAEHLLEEFESEPIRRLHSEHFPPQVNVEDGRARLACAELHAVEAGDEDLLVLTGDHQPQDSTGHYRLTDRLLDVATALEVERLFALGGVPTGELIDEYDVIGAATDDAVIDELEDTGVEFREDQPAGGIVGV
;
A
#
# COMPACT_ATOMS: atom_id res chain seq x y z
N MET A 1 14.08 20.64 2.94
CA MET A 1 14.06 19.21 3.28
C MET A 1 14.13 18.44 1.97
N ASN A 2 14.60 17.18 1.96
CA ASN A 2 14.26 16.32 0.83
C ASN A 2 12.72 16.21 0.82
N GLU A 3 12.11 16.35 -0.36
CA GLU A 3 10.64 16.34 -0.60
C GLU A 3 9.94 15.15 0.07
N PHE A 4 10.67 14.04 0.18
CA PHE A 4 10.35 12.89 1.02
C PHE A 4 11.54 12.58 1.93
N ALA A 5 11.27 12.50 3.23
CA ALA A 5 12.23 12.07 4.24
C ALA A 5 11.89 10.64 4.68
N ILE A 6 12.85 9.74 4.58
CA ILE A 6 12.70 8.33 4.99
C ILE A 6 13.49 8.11 6.27
N GLU A 7 12.79 7.77 7.35
CA GLU A 7 13.37 7.31 8.60
C GLU A 7 13.48 5.77 8.55
N THR A 8 14.66 5.25 8.87
CA THR A 8 14.90 3.80 9.02
C THR A 8 14.77 3.42 10.48
N LEU A 9 13.89 2.47 10.79
CA LEU A 9 13.60 2.02 12.14
C LEU A 9 14.25 0.67 12.46
N ALA A 10 14.21 -0.25 11.48
CA ALA A 10 14.78 -1.59 11.57
C ALA A 10 15.27 -2.06 10.20
N GLU A 11 16.19 -3.02 10.17
CA GLU A 11 16.75 -3.61 8.95
C GLU A 11 16.58 -5.13 8.99
N PRO A 12 15.37 -5.64 8.75
CA PRO A 12 15.12 -7.08 8.69
C PRO A 12 15.78 -7.69 7.46
N SER A 13 15.97 -9.00 7.50
CA SER A 13 16.34 -9.80 6.32
C SER A 13 15.10 -10.48 5.78
N PHE A 14 14.90 -10.42 4.47
CA PHE A 14 13.79 -11.08 3.78
C PHE A 14 14.29 -12.16 2.83
N SER A 15 13.41 -13.08 2.46
CA SER A 15 13.56 -13.99 1.34
C SER A 15 12.42 -13.74 0.35
N ASP A 16 12.73 -13.13 -0.79
CA ASP A 16 11.79 -12.85 -1.88
C ASP A 16 10.47 -12.16 -1.43
N PRO A 17 10.54 -11.01 -0.73
CA PRO A 17 9.37 -10.42 -0.11
C PRO A 17 8.36 -9.86 -1.11
N VAL A 18 7.08 -9.90 -0.75
CA VAL A 18 5.99 -9.29 -1.52
C VAL A 18 5.56 -7.98 -0.88
N LEU A 19 5.50 -6.90 -1.67
CA LEU A 19 4.98 -5.61 -1.22
C LEU A 19 3.46 -5.54 -1.38
N ILE A 20 2.75 -5.21 -0.31
CA ILE A 20 1.31 -4.92 -0.31
C ILE A 20 1.12 -3.46 0.07
N GLU A 21 0.59 -2.67 -0.84
CA GLU A 21 0.23 -1.27 -0.62
C GLU A 21 -1.27 -1.14 -0.32
N GLY A 22 -1.58 -0.41 0.75
CA GLY A 22 -2.94 -0.10 1.17
C GLY A 22 -3.00 1.26 1.85
N LEU A 23 -2.82 2.34 1.09
CA LEU A 23 -3.02 3.69 1.60
C LEU A 23 -4.51 4.10 1.62
N PRO A 24 -4.88 5.15 2.38
CA PRO A 24 -6.27 5.59 2.46
C PRO A 24 -6.86 5.96 1.09
N GLY A 25 -7.96 5.31 0.69
CA GLY A 25 -8.63 5.52 -0.59
C GLY A 25 -10.15 5.33 -0.50
N VAL A 26 -10.81 5.07 -1.64
CA VAL A 26 -12.27 4.87 -1.69
C VAL A 26 -12.69 3.74 -0.75
N GLY A 27 -13.61 4.04 0.17
CA GLY A 27 -14.13 3.08 1.14
C GLY A 27 -13.10 2.52 2.12
N HIS A 28 -11.85 3.02 2.11
CA HIS A 28 -10.72 2.50 2.87
C HIS A 28 -10.46 0.99 2.65
N VAL A 29 -10.92 0.40 1.55
CA VAL A 29 -10.84 -1.07 1.34
C VAL A 29 -9.39 -1.56 1.40
N GLY A 30 -8.51 -0.97 0.59
CA GLY A 30 -7.08 -1.33 0.58
C GLY A 30 -6.40 -1.08 1.91
N LYS A 31 -6.68 0.06 2.55
CA LYS A 31 -6.15 0.40 3.87
C LYS A 31 -6.57 -0.60 4.94
N LEU A 32 -7.84 -0.95 5.01
CA LEU A 32 -8.34 -1.90 6.00
C LEU A 32 -7.79 -3.30 5.74
N ALA A 33 -7.59 -3.69 4.48
CA ALA A 33 -6.92 -4.95 4.15
C ALA A 33 -5.46 -4.96 4.63
N ALA A 34 -4.71 -3.89 4.37
CA ALA A 34 -3.34 -3.75 4.84
C ALA A 34 -3.24 -3.72 6.37
N GLU A 35 -4.08 -2.93 7.06
CA GLU A 35 -4.13 -2.86 8.52
C GLU A 35 -4.52 -4.22 9.12
N HIS A 36 -5.43 -4.96 8.50
CA HIS A 36 -5.79 -6.30 8.96
C HIS A 36 -4.60 -7.26 8.90
N LEU A 37 -3.74 -7.20 7.87
CA LEU A 37 -2.51 -7.99 7.83
C LEU A 37 -1.56 -7.65 8.99
N LEU A 38 -1.45 -6.36 9.35
CA LEU A 38 -0.62 -5.93 10.48
C LEU A 38 -1.16 -6.41 11.83
N GLU A 39 -2.48 -6.55 11.96
CA GLU A 39 -3.17 -7.00 13.17
C GLU A 39 -3.11 -8.52 13.36
N GLU A 40 -3.24 -9.28 12.28
CA GLU A 40 -3.33 -10.75 12.33
C GLU A 40 -1.97 -11.44 12.38
N PHE A 41 -0.92 -10.80 11.84
CA PHE A 41 0.44 -11.36 11.77
C PHE A 41 1.44 -10.60 12.64
N GLU A 42 2.57 -11.24 12.93
CA GLU A 42 3.67 -10.57 13.61
C GLU A 42 4.26 -9.51 12.67
N SER A 43 4.19 -8.25 13.09
CA SER A 43 4.58 -7.09 12.28
C SER A 43 5.52 -6.14 13.04
N GLU A 44 6.48 -5.57 12.33
CA GLU A 44 7.40 -4.54 12.85
C GLU A 44 7.50 -3.36 11.87
N PRO A 45 7.33 -2.09 12.32
CA PRO A 45 7.55 -0.94 11.47
C PRO A 45 9.04 -0.78 11.14
N ILE A 46 9.39 -0.75 9.85
CA ILE A 46 10.79 -0.70 9.40
C ILE A 46 11.16 0.61 8.73
N ARG A 47 10.22 1.31 8.10
CA ARG A 47 10.45 2.63 7.49
C ARG A 47 9.28 3.56 7.79
N ARG A 48 9.59 4.84 7.97
CA ARG A 48 8.58 5.92 7.99
C ARG A 48 8.92 6.94 6.92
N LEU A 49 7.93 7.28 6.11
CA LEU A 49 8.03 8.28 5.06
C LEU A 49 7.26 9.51 5.48
N HIS A 50 7.93 10.66 5.47
CA HIS A 50 7.35 11.97 5.71
C HIS A 50 7.48 12.84 4.47
N SER A 51 6.49 13.68 4.20
CA SER A 51 6.49 14.56 3.06
C SER A 51 5.71 15.84 3.32
N GLU A 52 6.11 16.93 2.64
CA GLU A 52 5.34 18.15 2.56
C GLU A 52 4.08 18.02 1.68
N HIS A 53 3.96 16.91 0.94
CA HIS A 53 2.76 16.57 0.16
C HIS A 53 1.65 15.91 1.00
N PHE A 54 1.95 15.51 2.24
CA PHE A 54 0.94 15.08 3.19
C PHE A 54 0.27 16.29 3.85
N PRO A 55 -0.97 16.16 4.36
CA PRO A 55 -1.63 17.26 5.05
C PRO A 55 -0.78 17.81 6.20
N PRO A 56 -0.73 19.14 6.41
CA PRO A 56 0.10 19.78 7.43
C PRO A 56 -0.52 19.65 8.83
N GLN A 57 -0.73 18.41 9.28
CA GLN A 57 -1.37 18.07 10.54
C GLN A 57 -0.62 16.97 11.28
N VAL A 58 -0.96 16.82 12.57
CA VAL A 58 -0.44 15.77 13.43
C VAL A 58 -1.57 14.86 13.88
N ASN A 59 -1.26 13.57 13.97
CA ASN A 59 -2.10 12.62 14.67
C ASN A 59 -1.76 12.65 16.15
N VAL A 60 -2.78 12.53 17.00
CA VAL A 60 -2.60 12.52 18.46
C VAL A 60 -3.13 11.21 18.99
N GLU A 61 -2.23 10.41 19.55
CA GLU A 61 -2.52 9.11 20.15
C GLU A 61 -1.86 9.03 21.52
N ASP A 62 -2.61 8.63 22.54
CA ASP A 62 -2.18 8.60 23.95
C ASP A 62 -1.46 9.88 24.42
N GLY A 63 -1.97 11.04 23.97
CA GLY A 63 -1.44 12.35 24.30
C GLY A 63 -0.09 12.70 23.65
N ARG A 64 0.40 11.87 22.71
CA ARG A 64 1.60 12.13 21.92
C ARG A 64 1.22 12.56 20.51
N ALA A 65 1.81 13.66 20.07
CA ALA A 65 1.67 14.13 18.70
C ALA A 65 2.68 13.44 17.79
N ARG A 66 2.23 13.01 16.62
CA ARG A 66 3.05 12.43 15.57
C ARG A 66 2.72 13.10 14.23
N LEU A 67 3.75 13.41 13.44
CA LEU A 67 3.55 13.88 12.07
C LEU A 67 2.84 12.81 11.24
N ALA A 68 1.96 13.25 10.33
CA ALA A 68 1.42 12.39 9.29
C ALA A 68 2.54 11.71 8.49
N CYS A 69 2.35 10.43 8.19
CA CYS A 69 3.31 9.62 7.46
C CYS A 69 2.66 8.44 6.74
N ALA A 70 3.44 7.86 5.82
CA ALA A 70 3.29 6.46 5.43
C ALA A 70 4.31 5.61 6.19
N GLU A 71 3.94 4.38 6.52
CA GLU A 71 4.78 3.42 7.23
C GLU A 71 4.87 2.12 6.45
N LEU A 72 6.09 1.63 6.30
CA LEU A 72 6.37 0.30 5.76
C LEU A 72 6.67 -0.63 6.93
N HIS A 73 5.99 -1.76 6.96
CA HIS A 73 6.13 -2.79 7.99
C HIS A 73 6.67 -4.07 7.38
N ALA A 74 7.56 -4.74 8.10
CA ALA A 74 7.91 -6.13 7.85
C ALA A 74 6.86 -7.00 8.53
N VAL A 75 6.34 -8.01 7.82
CA VAL A 75 5.29 -8.89 8.31
C VAL A 75 5.66 -10.34 7.98
N GLU A 76 5.70 -11.19 8.99
CA GLU A 76 5.96 -12.63 8.82
C GLU A 76 4.63 -13.38 8.71
N ALA A 77 4.28 -13.81 7.49
CA ALA A 77 2.99 -14.45 7.18
C ALA A 77 3.17 -15.95 6.86
N GLY A 78 3.56 -16.73 7.87
CA GLY A 78 3.83 -18.15 7.70
C GLY A 78 5.15 -18.40 6.99
N ASP A 79 5.10 -18.90 5.76
CA ASP A 79 6.29 -19.13 4.92
C ASP A 79 6.60 -17.94 3.98
N GLU A 80 5.77 -16.88 4.02
CA GLU A 80 5.89 -15.71 3.15
C GLU A 80 6.36 -14.47 3.93
N ASP A 81 7.36 -13.78 3.40
CA ASP A 81 7.81 -12.48 3.89
C ASP A 81 7.03 -11.37 3.18
N LEU A 82 6.36 -10.51 3.96
CA LEU A 82 5.58 -9.41 3.41
C LEU A 82 6.16 -8.06 3.83
N LEU A 83 6.11 -7.12 2.90
CA LEU A 83 6.27 -5.70 3.18
C LEU A 83 4.92 -5.05 3.04
N VAL A 84 4.37 -4.48 4.11
CA VAL A 84 3.05 -3.86 4.08
C VAL A 84 3.19 -2.36 4.23
N LEU A 85 2.78 -1.61 3.20
CA LEU A 85 2.71 -0.16 3.22
C LEU A 85 1.29 0.29 3.58
N THR A 86 1.17 1.06 4.65
CA THR A 86 -0.06 1.79 5.02
C THR A 86 0.30 3.19 5.49
N GLY A 87 -0.68 4.01 5.86
CA GLY A 87 -0.40 5.36 6.30
C GLY A 87 -1.62 6.18 6.70
N ASP A 88 -1.33 7.37 7.19
CA ASP A 88 -2.33 8.35 7.60
C ASP A 88 -3.04 8.97 6.39
N HIS A 89 -2.28 9.22 5.33
CA HIS A 89 -2.72 9.95 4.14
C HIS A 89 -1.98 9.53 2.88
N GLN A 90 -2.64 9.72 1.73
CA GLN A 90 -1.97 9.84 0.44
C GLN A 90 -1.55 11.30 0.19
N PRO A 91 -0.60 11.55 -0.74
CA PRO A 91 -0.28 12.90 -1.21
C PRO A 91 -1.53 13.67 -1.67
N GLN A 92 -1.55 15.00 -1.49
CA GLN A 92 -2.70 15.82 -1.87
C GLN A 92 -2.65 16.36 -3.31
N ASP A 93 -1.55 16.11 -4.03
CA ASP A 93 -1.31 16.58 -5.39
C ASP A 93 -0.54 15.54 -6.21
N SER A 94 -0.67 15.63 -7.54
CA SER A 94 -0.08 14.66 -8.48
C SER A 94 1.43 14.58 -8.39
N THR A 95 2.13 15.69 -8.11
CA THR A 95 3.60 15.66 -7.98
C THR A 95 3.98 14.79 -6.79
N GLY A 96 3.29 14.99 -5.66
CA GLY A 96 3.47 14.19 -4.46
C GLY A 96 3.21 12.70 -4.68
N HIS A 97 2.19 12.32 -5.46
CA HIS A 97 1.95 10.91 -5.82
C HIS A 97 3.13 10.29 -6.55
N TYR A 98 3.58 10.91 -7.65
CA TYR A 98 4.72 10.40 -8.43
C TYR A 98 5.99 10.30 -7.58
N ARG A 99 6.22 11.28 -6.71
CA ARG A 99 7.41 11.34 -5.86
C ARG A 99 7.37 10.32 -4.73
N LEU A 100 6.21 10.10 -4.11
CA LEU A 100 6.06 9.04 -3.12
C LEU A 100 6.28 7.68 -3.76
N THR A 101 5.68 7.44 -4.94
CA THR A 101 5.83 6.20 -5.71
C THR A 101 7.29 5.91 -6.02
N ASP A 102 8.00 6.88 -6.61
CA ASP A 102 9.42 6.77 -6.96
C ASP A 102 10.28 6.37 -5.74
N ARG A 103 10.02 7.01 -4.59
CA ARG A 103 10.73 6.71 -3.33
C ARG A 103 10.37 5.37 -2.71
N LEU A 104 9.11 4.95 -2.83
CA LEU A 104 8.68 3.64 -2.37
C LEU A 104 9.33 2.55 -3.21
N LEU A 105 9.36 2.71 -4.53
CA LEU A 105 9.98 1.76 -5.45
C LEU A 105 11.51 1.66 -5.24
N ASP A 106 12.18 2.78 -4.94
CA ASP A 106 13.58 2.78 -4.51
C ASP A 106 13.79 1.89 -3.26
N VAL A 107 12.90 2.03 -2.26
CA VAL A 107 12.95 1.23 -1.02
C VAL A 107 12.65 -0.24 -1.30
N ALA A 108 11.60 -0.53 -2.07
CA ALA A 108 11.21 -1.89 -2.43
C ALA A 108 12.34 -2.60 -3.19
N THR A 109 12.96 -1.92 -4.15
CA THR A 109 14.12 -2.45 -4.90
C THR A 109 15.31 -2.74 -3.97
N ALA A 110 15.57 -1.85 -3.01
CA ALA A 110 16.65 -2.04 -2.04
C ALA A 110 16.39 -3.20 -1.05
N LEU A 111 15.13 -3.59 -0.90
CA LEU A 111 14.68 -4.74 -0.09
C LEU A 111 14.40 -5.99 -0.95
N GLU A 112 14.85 -5.99 -2.21
CA GLU A 112 14.78 -7.15 -3.12
C GLU A 112 13.32 -7.60 -3.42
N VAL A 113 12.36 -6.67 -3.39
CA VAL A 113 10.97 -6.93 -3.78
C VAL A 113 10.88 -7.13 -5.29
N GLU A 114 10.31 -8.27 -5.71
CA GLU A 114 10.01 -8.55 -7.12
C GLU A 114 8.51 -8.48 -7.45
N ARG A 115 7.64 -8.48 -6.43
CA ARG A 115 6.18 -8.48 -6.59
C ARG A 115 5.50 -7.45 -5.71
N LEU A 116 4.55 -6.70 -6.28
CA LEU A 116 3.81 -5.63 -5.61
C LEU A 116 2.31 -5.73 -5.92
N PHE A 117 1.48 -5.64 -4.88
CA PHE A 117 0.03 -5.49 -4.96
C PHE A 117 -0.42 -4.14 -4.42
N ALA A 118 -1.08 -3.32 -5.24
CA ALA A 118 -1.72 -2.08 -4.79
C ALA A 118 -3.21 -2.33 -4.58
N LEU A 119 -3.69 -2.19 -3.35
CA LEU A 119 -5.06 -2.52 -2.97
C LEU A 119 -5.91 -1.25 -2.90
N GLY A 120 -7.10 -1.31 -3.50
CA GLY A 120 -8.02 -0.17 -3.56
C GLY A 120 -9.47 -0.58 -3.51
N GLY A 121 -10.33 0.39 -3.20
CA GLY A 121 -11.78 0.25 -3.34
C GLY A 121 -12.25 0.86 -4.66
N VAL A 122 -13.30 0.30 -5.25
CA VAL A 122 -13.96 0.83 -6.44
C VAL A 122 -15.33 1.38 -6.03
N PRO A 123 -15.66 2.65 -6.34
CA PRO A 123 -16.96 3.21 -6.00
C PRO A 123 -18.04 2.61 -6.90
N THR A 124 -19.02 1.93 -6.31
CA THR A 124 -20.09 1.26 -7.07
C THR A 124 -21.38 2.08 -7.18
N GLY A 125 -21.52 3.14 -6.38
CA GLY A 125 -22.64 4.07 -6.43
C GLY A 125 -23.98 3.52 -5.90
N GLU A 126 -24.09 2.21 -5.69
CA GLU A 126 -25.27 1.50 -5.20
C GLU A 126 -24.86 0.44 -4.16
N LEU A 127 -25.83 0.00 -3.36
CA LEU A 127 -25.64 -1.15 -2.47
C LEU A 127 -25.49 -2.40 -3.34
N ILE A 128 -24.42 -3.16 -3.12
CA ILE A 128 -24.15 -4.40 -3.82
C ILE A 128 -24.47 -5.57 -2.90
N ASP A 129 -25.14 -6.58 -3.44
CA ASP A 129 -25.47 -7.82 -2.74
C ASP A 129 -24.34 -8.86 -2.83
N GLU A 130 -23.52 -8.79 -3.89
CA GLU A 130 -22.35 -9.64 -4.13
C GLU A 130 -21.10 -8.78 -4.33
N TYR A 131 -19.98 -9.17 -3.72
CA TYR A 131 -18.72 -8.42 -3.79
C TYR A 131 -17.77 -9.11 -4.76
N ASP A 132 -17.33 -8.36 -5.78
CA ASP A 132 -16.32 -8.81 -6.74
C ASP A 132 -14.94 -8.26 -6.37
N VAL A 133 -13.89 -9.03 -6.69
CA VAL A 133 -12.52 -8.53 -6.74
C VAL A 133 -12.13 -8.40 -8.20
N ILE A 134 -11.74 -7.19 -8.62
CA ILE A 134 -11.29 -6.93 -9.98
C ILE A 134 -9.83 -6.49 -9.99
N GLY A 135 -9.12 -6.85 -11.06
CA GLY A 135 -7.68 -6.66 -11.17
C GLY A 135 -7.25 -5.88 -12.42
N ALA A 136 -6.07 -5.29 -12.32
CA ALA A 136 -5.25 -4.89 -13.46
C ALA A 136 -3.81 -5.30 -13.15
N ALA A 137 -3.08 -5.79 -14.15
CA ALA A 137 -1.72 -6.30 -13.97
C ALA A 137 -0.81 -5.87 -15.12
N THR A 138 0.50 -5.92 -14.88
CA THR A 138 1.53 -5.55 -15.85
C THR A 138 2.05 -6.71 -16.70
N ASP A 139 1.68 -7.95 -16.37
CA ASP A 139 2.14 -9.16 -17.04
C ASP A 139 1.01 -10.20 -17.13
N ASP A 140 0.94 -10.91 -18.27
CA ASP A 140 -0.10 -11.90 -18.55
C ASP A 140 -0.05 -13.09 -17.56
N ALA A 141 1.14 -13.49 -17.10
CA ALA A 141 1.25 -14.58 -16.12
C ALA A 141 0.63 -14.22 -14.76
N VAL A 142 0.71 -12.93 -14.38
CA VAL A 142 0.07 -12.41 -13.17
C VAL A 142 -1.45 -12.37 -13.33
N ILE A 143 -1.94 -12.08 -14.55
CA ILE A 143 -3.38 -12.15 -14.86
C ILE A 143 -3.86 -13.58 -14.66
N ASP A 144 -3.24 -14.55 -15.34
CA ASP A 144 -3.64 -15.96 -15.29
C ASP A 144 -3.66 -16.50 -13.83
N GLU A 145 -2.63 -16.18 -13.05
CA GLU A 145 -2.55 -16.61 -11.64
C GLU A 145 -3.67 -16.02 -10.76
N LEU A 146 -4.00 -14.74 -10.95
CA LEU A 146 -5.02 -14.06 -10.15
C LEU A 146 -6.44 -14.47 -10.57
N GLU A 147 -6.66 -14.76 -11.86
CA GLU A 147 -7.92 -15.33 -12.36
C GLU A 147 -8.23 -16.67 -11.70
N ASP A 148 -7.22 -17.54 -11.55
CA ASP A 148 -7.36 -18.83 -10.85
C ASP A 148 -7.76 -18.68 -9.37
N THR A 149 -7.52 -17.51 -8.78
CA THR A 149 -7.88 -17.16 -7.40
C THR A 149 -9.23 -16.43 -7.29
N GLY A 150 -9.88 -16.15 -8.42
CA GLY A 150 -11.19 -15.49 -8.49
C GLY A 150 -11.14 -13.98 -8.67
N VAL A 151 -10.00 -13.40 -9.07
CA VAL A 151 -9.90 -12.01 -9.50
C VAL A 151 -10.40 -11.90 -10.93
N GLU A 152 -11.29 -10.95 -11.21
CA GLU A 152 -11.80 -10.73 -12.56
C GLU A 152 -11.05 -9.61 -13.29
N PHE A 153 -10.64 -9.88 -14.53
CA PHE A 153 -10.08 -8.88 -15.43
C PHE A 153 -11.11 -8.52 -16.50
N ARG A 154 -11.52 -7.25 -16.52
CA ARG A 154 -12.60 -6.76 -17.38
C ARG A 154 -12.09 -5.57 -18.21
N GLU A 155 -12.53 -5.47 -19.46
CA GLU A 155 -12.20 -4.31 -20.31
C GLU A 155 -12.67 -3.00 -19.64
N ASP A 156 -11.82 -1.97 -19.70
CA ASP A 156 -12.06 -0.63 -19.14
C ASP A 156 -12.35 -0.59 -17.61
N GLN A 157 -11.93 -1.61 -16.85
CA GLN A 157 -12.02 -1.63 -15.39
C GLN A 157 -10.63 -1.74 -14.71
N PRO A 158 -10.47 -1.22 -13.49
CA PRO A 158 -11.44 -0.52 -12.65
C PRO A 158 -11.83 0.86 -13.17
N ALA A 159 -13.14 1.15 -13.17
CA ALA A 159 -13.69 2.40 -13.68
C ALA A 159 -13.23 3.60 -12.82
N GLY A 160 -12.82 4.69 -13.47
CA GLY A 160 -12.28 5.88 -12.79
C GLY A 160 -10.75 5.92 -12.69
N GLY A 161 -10.08 4.85 -13.14
CA GLY A 161 -8.62 4.73 -13.15
C GLY A 161 -8.05 4.28 -11.80
N ILE A 162 -6.81 3.79 -11.84
CA ILE A 162 -6.07 3.36 -10.65
C ILE A 162 -5.17 4.53 -10.23
N VAL A 163 -5.44 5.08 -9.05
CA VAL A 163 -4.54 6.05 -8.42
C VAL A 163 -3.56 5.26 -7.60
N GLY A 164 -2.37 5.02 -8.16
CA GLY A 164 -1.31 4.30 -7.49
C GLY A 164 -0.49 5.17 -6.53
N VAL A 165 0.19 4.46 -5.64
CA VAL A 165 1.47 4.82 -5.03
C VAL A 165 2.43 3.67 -5.26
#